data_AF-A0A3E1NR04-F1
#
_entry.id   AF-A0A3E1NR04-F1
#
_cell.length_a   1.000
_cell.length_b   1.000
_cell.length_c   1.000
_cell.angle_alpha   90.00
_cell.angle_beta   90.00
_cell.angle_gamma   90.00
#
_symmetry.space_group_name_H-M   'P 1'
#
loop_
_entity.id
_entity.type
_entity.pdbx_description
1 polymer ?
#
loop_
_entity_poly.entity_id
_entity_poly.type
_entity_poly.pdbx_seq_one_letter_code
_entity_poly.pdbx_strand_id
1 'polypeptide(L)' 'MRNTTKLKQLLLKYDIDLSMNDDGLMTLTLVDKQTAAMQSFEHTAYSTLIAKAYSHMLKQLKKTAL' A
#
# COMPACT_ATOMS: atom_id res chain seq x y z
N MET A 1 -6.70 15.05 -4.67
CA MET A 1 -5.85 14.53 -5.75
C MET A 1 -4.58 13.80 -5.28
N ARG A 2 -3.81 14.30 -4.29
CA ARG A 2 -2.53 13.69 -3.85
C ARG A 2 -2.61 12.19 -3.47
N ASN A 3 -3.67 11.76 -2.78
CA ASN A 3 -3.82 10.35 -2.39
C ASN A 3 -4.27 9.46 -3.55
N THR A 4 -5.08 9.98 -4.49
CA THR A 4 -5.48 9.29 -5.71
C THR A 4 -4.28 8.96 -6.60
N THR A 5 -3.32 9.89 -6.73
CA THR A 5 -2.07 9.64 -7.46
C THR A 5 -1.24 8.52 -6.83
N LYS A 6 -1.09 8.53 -5.50
CA LYS A 6 -0.37 7.49 -4.76
C LYS A 6 -1.03 6.11 -4.93
N LEU A 7 -2.36 6.05 -4.79
CA LEU A 7 -3.10 4.81 -4.98
C LEU A 7 -2.92 4.29 -6.42
N LYS A 8 -3.04 5.15 -7.43
CA LYS A 8 -2.83 4.76 -8.83
C LYS A 8 -1.45 4.14 -9.03
N GLN A 9 -0.41 4.71 -8.44
CA GLN A 9 0.95 4.15 -8.51
C GLN A 9 1.08 2.81 -7.79
N LEU A 10 0.44 2.64 -6.63
CA LEU A 10 0.40 1.36 -5.93
C LEU A 10 -0.28 0.28 -6.78
N LEU A 11 -1.44 0.56 -7.38
CA LEU A 11 -2.20 -0.38 -8.21
C LEU A 11 -1.43 -0.85 -9.47
N LEU A 12 -0.46 -0.07 -9.95
CA LEU A 12 0.40 -0.49 -11.06
C LEU A 12 1.37 -1.60 -10.67
N LYS A 13 1.87 -1.60 -9.43
CA LYS A 13 2.88 -2.56 -8.95
C LYS A 13 2.30 -3.70 -8.10
N TYR A 14 1.22 -3.43 -7.38
CA TYR A 14 0.65 -4.36 -6.41
C TYR A 14 -0.81 -4.66 -6.75
N ASP A 15 -1.24 -5.87 -6.38
CA ASP A 15 -2.64 -6.11 -6.06
C ASP A 15 -2.90 -5.65 -4.62
N ILE A 16 -4.08 -5.06 -4.39
CA ILE A 16 -4.41 -4.42 -3.13
C ILE A 16 -5.70 -5.03 -2.59
N ASP A 17 -5.61 -5.54 -1.36
CA ASP A 17 -6.77 -5.83 -0.53
C ASP A 17 -6.92 -4.72 0.51
N LEU A 18 -8.15 -4.23 0.70
CA LEU A 18 -8.49 -3.23 1.70
C LEU A 18 -9.76 -3.67 2.42
N SER A 19 -9.62 -3.95 3.71
CA SER A 19 -10.72 -4.31 4.59
C SER A 19 -10.77 -3.38 5.80
N MET A 20 -11.94 -3.33 6.46
CA MET A 20 -12.14 -2.59 7.70
C MET A 20 -12.90 -3.49 8.65
N ASN A 21 -12.44 -3.58 9.89
CA ASN A 21 -13.13 -4.34 10.93
C ASN A 21 -14.24 -3.51 11.60
N ASP A 22 -14.99 -4.14 12.51
CA ASP A 22 -16.10 -3.51 13.23
C ASP A 22 -15.65 -2.34 14.14
N ASP A 23 -14.37 -2.30 14.52
CA ASP A 23 -13.76 -1.22 15.31
C ASP A 23 -13.28 -0.03 14.45
N GLY A 24 -13.50 -0.07 13.13
CA GLY A 24 -13.06 0.97 12.19
C GLY A 24 -11.55 0.96 11.91
N LEU A 25 -10.83 -0.10 12.29
CA LEU A 25 -9.45 -0.31 11.90
C LEU A 25 -9.41 -0.81 10.46
N MET A 26 -8.79 -0.04 9.57
CA MET A 26 -8.55 -0.46 8.20
C MET A 26 -7.23 -1.21 8.08
N THR A 27 -7.26 -2.31 7.35
CA THR A 27 -6.10 -3.11 6.97
C THR A 27 -5.95 -3.07 5.46
N LEU A 28 -4.77 -2.66 4.99
CA LEU A 28 -4.40 -2.69 3.58
C LEU A 28 -3.26 -3.65 3.37
N THR A 29 -3.47 -4.63 2.52
CA THR A 29 -2.48 -5.63 2.12
C THR A 29 -2.06 -5.37 0.68
N LEU A 30 -0.75 -5.18 0.49
CA LEU A 30 -0.12 -5.14 -0.82
C LEU A 30 0.41 -6.53 -1.16
N VAL A 31 0.13 -7.00 -2.38
CA VAL A 31 0.73 -8.21 -2.95
C VAL A 31 1.51 -7.81 -4.19
N ASP A 32 2.83 -8.01 -4.19
CA ASP A 32 3.69 -7.66 -5.32
C ASP A 32 3.38 -8.55 -6.53
N LYS A 33 3.01 -7.94 -7.66
CA LYS A 33 2.62 -8.66 -8.87
C LYS A 33 3.73 -9.51 -9.49
N GLN A 34 4.99 -9.22 -9.17
CA GLN A 34 6.14 -9.93 -9.73
C GLN A 34 6.69 -10.98 -8.77
N THR A 35 6.75 -10.67 -7.48
CA THR A 35 7.40 -11.54 -6.49
C THR A 35 6.43 -12.29 -5.59
N ALA A 36 5.13 -11.99 -5.67
CA ALA A 36 4.09 -12.43 -4.74
C ALA A 36 4.38 -12.06 -3.26
N ALA A 37 5.36 -11.18 -3.00
CA ALA A 37 5.68 -10.73 -1.65
C ALA A 37 4.52 -9.88 -1.10
N MET A 38 4.15 -10.16 0.15
CA MET A 38 3.03 -9.49 0.80
C MET A 38 3.52 -8.52 1.87
N GLN A 39 2.83 -7.38 1.99
CA GLN A 39 3.05 -6.42 3.08
C GLN A 39 1.72 -5.79 3.48
N SER A 40 1.39 -5.90 4.76
CA SER A 40 0.17 -5.31 5.34
C SER A 40 0.48 -4.04 6.14
N PHE A 41 -0.49 -3.14 6.16
CA PHE A 41 -0.48 -1.90 6.93
C PHE A 41 -1.83 -1.73 7.60
N GLU A 42 -1.82 -1.16 8.81
CA GLU A 42 -3.03 -0.90 9.56
C GLU A 42 -3.09 0.57 10.01
N HIS A 43 -4.29 1.14 9.92
CA HIS A 43 -4.60 2.47 10.44
C HIS A 43 -6.11 2.72 10.41
N THR A 44 -6.61 3.49 11.37
CA THR A 44 -7.98 4.04 11.36
C THR A 44 -8.21 5.13 10.30
N ALA A 45 -7.18 5.56 9.57
CA ALA A 45 -7.25 6.67 8.62
C ALA A 45 -6.67 6.26 7.27
N TYR A 46 -7.53 6.27 6.25
CA TYR A 46 -7.19 5.84 4.89
C TYR A 46 -6.02 6.63 4.29
N SER A 47 -5.99 7.94 4.49
CA SER A 47 -4.92 8.81 4.00
C SER A 47 -3.54 8.41 4.53
N THR A 48 -3.46 8.04 5.81
CA THR A 48 -2.23 7.58 6.44
C THR A 48 -1.84 6.19 5.93
N LEU A 49 -2.81 5.30 5.77
CA LEU A 49 -2.61 3.95 5.22
C LEU A 49 -1.95 4.00 3.83
N ILE A 50 -2.54 4.79 2.92
CA ILE A 50 -2.01 4.99 1.56
C ILE A 50 -0.62 5.64 1.59
N ALA A 51 -0.37 6.59 2.51
CA ALA A 51 0.94 7.22 2.63
C ALA A 51 2.02 6.24 3.12
N LYS A 52 1.71 5.36 4.07
CA LYS A 52 2.61 4.29 4.54
C LYS A 52 2.93 3.30 3.40
N ALA A 53 1.89 2.80 2.73
CA ALA A 53 2.03 1.88 1.60
C ALA A 53 2.88 2.46 0.46
N TYR A 54 2.62 3.72 0.09
CA TYR A 54 3.40 4.41 -0.94
C TYR A 54 4.87 4.60 -0.54
N SER A 55 5.13 4.97 0.72
CA SER A 55 6.50 5.12 1.22
C SER A 55 7.26 3.80 1.22
N HIS A 56 6.58 2.69 1.54
CA HIS A 56 7.14 1.34 1.42
C HIS A 56 7.50 1.03 -0.04
N MET A 57 6.60 1.28 -0.99
CA MET A 57 6.87 1.08 -2.41
C MET A 57 8.13 1.83 -2.86
N LEU A 58 8.26 3.11 -2.51
CA LEU A 58 9.44 3.91 -2.87
C LEU A 58 10.74 3.33 -2.29
N LYS A 59 10.71 2.81 -1.05
CA LYS A 59 11.88 2.15 -0.44
C LYS A 59 12.26 0.89 -1.22
N GLN A 60 11.29 0.09 -1.64
CA GLN A 60 11.56 -1.13 -2.41
C GLN A 60 12.11 -0.82 -3.80
N LEU A 61 11.54 0.18 -4.49
CA LEU A 61 12.06 0.61 -5.80
C LEU A 61 13.52 1.10 -5.73
N LYS A 62 13.88 1.82 -4.65
CA LYS A 62 15.27 2.24 -4.43
C LYS A 62 16.22 1.08 -4.18
N LYS A 63 15.76 -0.01 -3.53
CA LYS A 63 16.58 -1.21 -3.32
C LYS A 63 16.80 -2.00 -4.60
N THR A 64 15.82 -2.02 -5.50
CA THR A 64 15.93 -2.74 -6.79
C THR A 64 16.76 -1.98 -7.84
N ALA A 65 16.94 -0.67 -7.68
CA ALA A 65 17.72 0.16 -8.60
C ALA A 65 19.24 0.15 -8.34
N LEU A 66 19.69 -0.61 -7.33
CA LEU A 66 21.09 -0.86 -6.96
C LEU A 66 21.42 -2.33 -7.29
#